data_AF-A0A258HEJ3-F1
#
_entry.id   AF-A0A258HEJ3-F1
#
_cell.length_a   1.000
_cell.length_b   1.000
_cell.length_c   1.000
_cell.angle_alpha   90.00
_cell.angle_beta   90.00
_cell.angle_gamma   90.00
#
_symmetry.space_group_name_H-M   'P 1'
#
loop_
_entity.id
_entity.type
_entity.pdbx_description
1 polymer ?
#
loop_
_entity_poly.entity_id
_entity_poly.type
_entity_poly.pdbx_seq_one_letter_code
_entity_poly.pdbx_strand_id
1 'polypeptide(L)'
;MRRVLLSISVLALLGGCSTARQVGAGFGDAVTSPLVDLNVRRDQIPTVLLQAQANPYDRRNLNQCTTIGAEVARLDEALGPDRDEPPAPDSPTLNERTQDALAEAMLAAIRDATTDFIPYRSWVRQLTGAQARSKAVQDAVEAGRLRRAFLKGLGMRADCSPPASPAWFRPTGRSQR
;
A
#
# COMPACT_ATOMS: atom_id res chain seq x y z
N MET A 1 56.26 -13.44 16.94
CA MET A 1 55.34 -13.10 15.84
C MET A 1 54.81 -11.69 16.07
N ARG A 2 54.90 -10.85 15.05
CA ARG A 2 55.16 -9.40 15.13
C ARG A 2 53.84 -8.63 15.07
N ARG A 3 53.50 -7.89 16.15
CA ARG A 3 52.40 -6.91 16.16
C ARG A 3 52.90 -5.64 15.46
N VAL A 4 52.24 -5.26 14.36
CA VAL A 4 52.48 -3.97 13.69
C VAL A 4 51.15 -3.22 13.67
N LEU A 5 51.10 -2.16 14.48
CA LEU A 5 50.14 -1.07 14.39
C LEU A 5 50.43 -0.27 13.11
N LEU A 6 49.39 0.03 12.32
CA LEU A 6 49.47 1.03 11.26
C LEU A 6 48.13 1.78 11.19
N SER A 7 48.11 2.88 11.92
CA SER A 7 47.19 4.01 11.84
C SER A 7 47.33 4.74 10.51
N ILE A 8 46.22 4.97 9.81
CA ILE A 8 46.13 5.93 8.69
C ILE A 8 44.87 6.80 8.87
N SER A 9 45.12 7.95 9.50
CA SER A 9 44.67 9.30 9.14
C SER A 9 43.24 9.53 8.62
N VAL A 10 42.37 10.02 9.53
CA VAL A 10 41.17 10.81 9.18
C VAL A 10 41.65 12.19 8.72
N LEU A 11 41.60 12.44 7.41
CA LEU A 11 41.90 13.74 6.84
C LEU A 11 40.60 14.58 6.84
N ALA A 12 40.52 15.49 7.81
CA ALA A 12 39.51 16.54 7.86
C ALA A 12 39.77 17.55 6.73
N LEU A 13 38.96 17.52 5.68
CA LEU A 13 38.88 18.60 4.70
C LEU A 13 37.81 19.60 5.13
N LEU A 14 38.30 20.74 5.59
CA LEU A 14 37.58 22.00 5.71
C LEU A 14 37.07 22.39 4.31
N GLY A 15 35.76 22.34 4.11
CA GLY A 15 35.09 22.78 2.90
C GLY A 15 33.81 23.54 3.21
N GLY A 16 33.88 24.88 3.10
CA GLY A 16 32.77 25.75 2.71
C GLY A 16 31.47 25.70 3.50
N CYS A 17 31.34 26.61 4.48
CA CYS A 17 30.04 27.02 4.99
C CYS A 17 29.31 27.87 3.91
N SER A 18 28.43 27.25 3.13
CA SER A 18 27.52 27.96 2.22
C SER A 18 26.17 27.27 2.08
N THR A 19 25.59 26.84 3.20
CA THR A 19 24.18 26.38 3.28
C THR A 19 23.36 27.10 4.35
N ALA A 20 23.85 28.23 4.87
CA ALA A 20 23.16 29.02 5.90
C ALA A 20 22.07 29.99 5.36
N ARG A 21 21.70 29.93 4.07
CA ARG A 21 20.68 30.84 3.49
C ARG A 21 19.47 30.16 2.84
N GLN A 22 19.36 28.83 2.89
CA GLN A 22 18.22 28.11 2.29
C GLN A 22 17.37 27.34 3.31
N VAL A 23 17.53 27.63 4.60
CA VAL A 23 16.72 27.07 5.69
C VAL A 23 15.66 28.08 6.19
N GLY A 24 15.75 29.35 5.80
CA GLY A 24 14.81 30.40 6.23
C GLY A 24 13.47 30.44 5.50
N ALA A 25 13.35 29.78 4.34
CA ALA A 25 12.13 29.81 3.51
C ALA A 25 11.23 28.57 3.68
N GLY A 26 11.68 27.53 4.39
CA GLY A 26 10.92 26.28 4.57
C GLY A 26 10.21 26.13 5.92
N PHE A 27 10.37 27.09 6.84
CA PHE A 27 9.80 27.01 8.20
C PHE A 27 8.39 27.59 8.33
N GLY A 28 7.89 28.28 7.29
CA GLY A 28 6.51 28.82 7.27
C GLY A 28 5.45 27.77 6.93
N ASP A 29 5.80 26.71 6.19
CA ASP A 29 4.85 25.70 5.70
C ASP A 29 4.79 24.42 6.56
N ALA A 30 5.61 24.31 7.60
CA ALA A 30 5.63 23.13 8.47
C ALA A 30 4.61 23.17 9.63
N VAL A 31 3.81 24.23 9.74
CA VAL A 31 2.89 24.45 10.88
C VAL A 31 1.43 24.11 10.54
N THR A 32 1.08 23.89 9.27
CA THR A 32 -0.27 23.47 8.85
C THR A 32 -0.47 21.95 8.86
N SER A 33 0.59 21.18 9.16
CA SER A 33 0.51 19.72 9.20
C SER A 33 -0.29 19.09 10.37
N PRO A 34 -0.70 19.77 11.47
CA PRO A 34 -1.54 19.11 12.48
C PRO A 34 -3.05 19.20 12.17
N LEU A 35 -3.47 19.91 11.11
CA LEU A 35 -4.89 20.05 10.76
C LEU A 35 -5.32 19.21 9.55
N VAL A 36 -4.38 18.59 8.84
CA VAL A 36 -4.66 17.57 7.82
C VAL A 36 -5.19 16.29 8.47
N ASP A 37 -4.70 15.96 9.67
CA ASP A 37 -5.01 14.68 10.35
C ASP A 37 -6.36 14.66 11.09
N LEU A 38 -7.06 15.80 11.17
CA LEU A 38 -8.36 15.90 11.86
C LEU A 38 -9.56 16.08 10.91
N ASN A 39 -9.32 16.25 9.61
CA ASN A 39 -10.41 16.44 8.64
C ASN A 39 -10.16 15.91 7.22
N VAL A 40 -9.07 15.18 6.96
CA VAL A 40 -8.90 14.55 5.63
C VAL A 40 -9.68 13.24 5.60
N ARG A 41 -10.89 13.35 5.03
CA ARG A 41 -11.77 12.28 4.54
C ARG A 41 -12.00 11.18 5.57
N ARG A 42 -13.23 11.08 6.06
CA ARG A 42 -13.72 9.83 6.67
C ARG A 42 -13.43 8.72 5.65
N ASP A 43 -12.36 7.95 5.87
CA ASP A 43 -11.97 6.79 5.06
C ASP A 43 -13.06 5.73 5.24
N GLN A 44 -14.23 5.96 4.66
CA GLN A 44 -15.32 5.01 4.65
C GLN A 44 -14.82 3.82 3.86
N ILE A 45 -14.68 2.69 4.56
CA ILE A 45 -14.37 1.41 3.94
C ILE A 45 -15.44 1.18 2.88
N PRO A 46 -15.07 0.98 1.60
CA PRO A 46 -16.03 0.71 0.54
C PRO A 46 -16.95 -0.45 0.91
N THR A 47 -18.24 -0.33 0.61
CA THR A 47 -19.26 -1.32 1.00
C THR A 47 -18.96 -2.71 0.44
N VAL A 48 -18.36 -2.79 -0.74
CA VAL A 48 -17.88 -4.04 -1.35
C VAL A 48 -16.82 -4.74 -0.49
N LEU A 49 -15.93 -4.01 0.19
CA LEU A 49 -14.93 -4.59 1.09
C LEU A 49 -15.54 -5.04 2.42
N LEU A 50 -16.55 -4.31 2.92
CA LEU A 50 -17.33 -4.74 4.09
C LEU A 50 -18.09 -6.04 3.81
N GLN A 51 -18.69 -6.17 2.61
CA GLN A 51 -19.34 -7.40 2.18
C GLN A 51 -18.34 -8.56 2.04
N ALA A 52 -17.16 -8.29 1.47
CA ALA A 52 -16.09 -9.27 1.38
C ALA A 52 -15.58 -9.70 2.76
N GLN A 53 -15.48 -8.79 3.73
CA GLN A 53 -15.10 -9.09 5.11
C GLN A 53 -16.14 -9.97 5.81
N ALA A 54 -17.44 -9.74 5.58
CA ALA A 54 -18.50 -10.54 6.18
C ALA A 54 -18.54 -11.98 5.65
N ASN A 55 -18.31 -12.18 4.34
CA ASN A 55 -18.31 -13.53 3.75
C ASN A 55 -17.43 -13.60 2.48
N PRO A 56 -16.11 -13.79 2.61
CA PRO A 56 -15.19 -13.79 1.47
C PRO A 56 -15.38 -15.00 0.55
N TYR A 57 -15.95 -16.10 1.04
CA TYR A 57 -16.15 -17.34 0.28
C TYR A 57 -17.60 -17.58 -0.15
N ASP A 58 -18.46 -16.56 -0.10
CA ASP A 58 -19.87 -16.68 -0.49
C ASP A 58 -20.02 -17.14 -1.95
N ARG A 59 -20.86 -18.15 -2.17
CA ARG A 59 -21.12 -18.72 -3.51
C ARG A 59 -22.49 -18.37 -4.05
N ARG A 60 -23.32 -17.65 -3.29
CA ARG A 60 -24.66 -17.26 -3.72
C ARG A 60 -24.57 -16.44 -5.01
N ASN A 61 -25.45 -16.74 -5.95
CA ASN A 61 -25.57 -16.06 -7.25
C ASN A 61 -24.33 -16.11 -8.16
N LEU A 62 -23.32 -16.96 -7.88
CA LEU A 62 -22.13 -17.10 -8.73
C LEU A 62 -22.28 -18.21 -9.80
N ASN A 63 -23.46 -18.29 -10.40
CA ASN A 63 -23.80 -19.35 -11.36
C ASN A 63 -23.42 -18.99 -12.81
N GLN A 64 -23.13 -17.73 -13.08
CA GLN A 64 -22.82 -17.23 -14.42
C GLN A 64 -21.49 -16.48 -14.45
N CYS A 65 -20.70 -16.68 -15.51
CA CYS A 65 -19.43 -15.98 -15.70
C CYS A 65 -19.59 -14.44 -15.67
N THR A 66 -20.71 -13.91 -16.17
CA THR A 66 -21.02 -12.47 -16.15
C THR A 66 -21.16 -11.94 -14.73
N THR A 67 -21.81 -12.70 -13.84
CA THR A 67 -21.97 -12.31 -12.43
C THR A 67 -20.64 -12.36 -11.69
N ILE A 68 -19.82 -13.40 -11.93
CA ILE A 68 -18.48 -13.50 -11.34
C ILE A 68 -17.63 -12.31 -11.80
N GLY A 69 -17.60 -12.01 -13.10
CA GLY A 69 -16.85 -10.89 -13.65
C GLY A 69 -17.30 -9.53 -13.10
N ALA A 70 -18.61 -9.32 -12.91
CA ALA A 70 -19.14 -8.08 -12.33
C ALA A 70 -18.79 -7.92 -10.84
N GLU A 71 -18.71 -9.02 -10.08
CA GLU A 71 -18.20 -9.00 -8.70
C GLU A 71 -16.70 -8.67 -8.66
N VAL A 72 -15.91 -9.28 -9.55
CA VAL A 72 -14.47 -8.97 -9.66
C VAL A 72 -14.26 -7.50 -10.01
N ALA A 73 -14.95 -6.97 -11.03
CA ALA A 73 -14.83 -5.58 -11.44
C ALA A 73 -15.17 -4.58 -10.31
N ARG A 74 -16.16 -4.89 -9.47
CA ARG A 74 -16.48 -4.06 -8.29
C ARG A 74 -15.39 -4.08 -7.23
N LEU A 75 -14.72 -5.23 -7.06
CA LEU A 75 -13.56 -5.33 -6.18
C LEU A 75 -12.36 -4.58 -6.77
N ASP A 76 -12.18 -4.60 -8.08
CA ASP A 76 -11.14 -3.89 -8.83
C ASP A 76 -11.24 -2.38 -8.69
N GLU A 77 -12.44 -1.83 -8.77
CA GLU A 77 -12.67 -0.41 -8.51
C GLU A 77 -12.26 0.00 -7.07
N ALA A 78 -12.48 -0.88 -6.09
CA ALA A 78 -12.21 -0.57 -4.68
C ALA A 78 -10.76 -0.86 -4.24
N LEU A 79 -10.12 -1.87 -4.81
CA LEU A 79 -8.78 -2.34 -4.42
C LEU A 79 -7.67 -1.90 -5.38
N GLY A 80 -8.05 -1.40 -6.55
CA GLY A 80 -7.15 -1.12 -7.66
C GLY A 80 -6.72 -2.37 -8.44
N PRO A 81 -5.76 -2.20 -9.38
CA PRO A 81 -5.28 -3.27 -10.25
C PRO A 81 -4.84 -4.52 -9.48
N ASP A 82 -5.14 -5.68 -10.04
CA ASP A 82 -4.71 -6.94 -9.42
C ASP A 82 -3.24 -7.26 -9.71
N ARG A 83 -2.66 -8.19 -8.94
CA ARG A 83 -1.24 -8.56 -9.05
C ARG A 83 -0.88 -9.23 -10.38
N ASP A 84 -1.86 -9.83 -11.04
CA ASP A 84 -1.75 -10.48 -12.36
C ASP A 84 -2.07 -9.53 -13.52
N GLU A 85 -2.53 -8.31 -13.24
CA GLU A 85 -2.76 -7.29 -14.26
C GLU A 85 -1.40 -6.79 -14.79
N PRO A 86 -1.18 -6.76 -16.12
CA PRO A 86 0.03 -6.17 -16.66
C PRO A 86 0.12 -4.70 -16.22
N PRO A 87 1.32 -4.22 -15.84
CA PRO A 87 1.50 -2.82 -15.52
C PRO A 87 1.04 -1.93 -16.67
N ALA A 88 0.42 -0.79 -16.34
CA ALA A 88 0.12 0.24 -17.32
C ALA A 88 1.40 0.61 -18.11
N PRO A 89 1.28 0.98 -19.40
CA PRO A 89 2.45 1.27 -20.26
C PRO A 89 3.39 2.34 -19.67
N ASP A 90 2.87 3.25 -18.85
CA ASP A 90 3.62 4.32 -18.20
C ASP A 90 4.00 4.02 -16.74
N SER A 91 3.90 2.77 -16.30
CA SER A 91 4.20 2.44 -14.90
C SER A 91 5.71 2.46 -14.63
N PRO A 92 6.15 2.95 -13.44
CA PRO A 92 7.56 2.99 -13.09
C PRO A 92 8.17 1.58 -13.14
N THR A 93 9.39 1.52 -13.64
CA THR A 93 10.22 0.32 -13.71
C THR A 93 10.44 -0.26 -12.31
N LEU A 94 10.82 -1.54 -12.23
CA LEU A 94 11.06 -2.21 -10.95
C LEU A 94 12.13 -1.49 -10.10
N ASN A 95 13.14 -0.90 -10.74
CA ASN A 95 14.16 -0.12 -10.05
C ASN A 95 13.59 1.16 -9.45
N GLU A 96 12.80 1.92 -10.22
CA GLU A 96 12.15 3.15 -9.74
C GLU A 96 11.25 2.87 -8.53
N ARG A 97 10.41 1.84 -8.60
CA ARG A 97 9.57 1.41 -7.46
C ARG A 97 10.38 1.05 -6.21
N THR A 98 11.56 0.47 -6.39
CA THR A 98 12.44 0.06 -5.27
C THR A 98 13.11 1.29 -4.64
N GLN A 99 13.52 2.26 -5.45
CA GLN A 99 14.08 3.52 -4.96
C GLN A 99 13.04 4.34 -4.21
N ASP A 100 11.80 4.41 -4.72
CA ASP A 100 10.70 5.12 -4.05
C ASP A 100 10.37 4.51 -2.69
N ALA A 101 10.25 3.17 -2.61
CA ALA A 101 10.00 2.49 -1.33
C ALA A 101 11.14 2.69 -0.31
N LEU A 102 12.40 2.70 -0.77
CA LEU A 102 13.55 3.00 0.09
C LEU A 102 13.53 4.46 0.57
N ALA A 103 13.20 5.40 -0.31
CA ALA A 103 13.10 6.82 0.03
C ALA A 103 11.98 7.07 1.06
N GLU A 104 10.80 6.45 0.88
CA GLU A 104 9.71 6.53 1.85
C GLU A 104 10.09 5.94 3.21
N ALA A 105 10.77 4.78 3.23
CA ALA A 105 11.24 4.16 4.47
C ALA A 105 12.27 5.03 5.19
N MET A 106 13.23 5.63 4.46
CA MET A 106 14.21 6.56 5.02
C MET A 106 13.54 7.82 5.58
N LEU A 107 12.55 8.40 4.87
CA LEU A 107 11.79 9.54 5.34
C LEU A 107 10.97 9.22 6.60
N ALA A 108 10.36 8.04 6.66
CA ALA A 108 9.64 7.57 7.83
C ALA A 108 10.58 7.44 9.05
N ALA A 109 11.77 6.86 8.86
CA ALA A 109 12.77 6.71 9.92
C ALA A 109 13.28 8.07 10.44
N ILE A 110 13.51 9.04 9.56
CA ILE A 110 13.94 10.40 9.96
C ILE A 110 12.82 11.13 10.72
N ARG A 111 11.57 11.01 10.25
CA ARG A 111 10.41 11.56 10.98
C ARG A 111 10.28 10.93 12.36
N ASP A 112 10.45 9.62 12.49
CA ASP A 112 10.40 8.93 13.77
C ASP A 112 11.51 9.41 14.72
N ALA A 113 12.76 9.46 14.25
CA ALA A 113 13.92 9.87 15.04
C ALA A 113 13.86 11.34 15.51
N THR A 114 13.23 12.23 14.74
CA THR A 114 13.11 13.66 15.09
C THR A 114 11.97 13.96 16.06
N THR A 115 10.98 13.08 16.18
CA THR A 115 9.86 13.25 17.12
C THR A 115 9.86 12.30 18.31
N ASP A 116 10.85 11.40 18.38
CA ASP A 116 11.01 10.42 19.47
C ASP A 116 11.36 11.03 20.84
N PHE A 117 11.63 12.34 20.91
CA PHE A 117 11.88 13.06 22.16
C PHE A 117 10.60 13.49 22.91
N ILE A 118 9.40 13.26 22.35
CA ILE A 118 8.15 13.53 23.08
C ILE A 118 7.71 12.23 23.79
N PRO A 119 7.96 12.08 25.10
CA PRO A 119 7.48 10.91 25.82
C PRO A 119 5.96 10.82 25.69
N TYR A 120 5.44 9.59 25.56
CA TYR A 120 4.00 9.24 25.52
C TYR A 120 3.24 9.34 24.17
N ARG A 121 3.80 9.84 23.06
CA ARG A 121 3.05 9.89 21.77
C ARG A 121 2.60 8.51 21.26
N SER A 122 3.44 7.48 21.46
CA SER A 122 3.15 6.11 21.02
C SER A 122 1.95 5.52 21.78
N TRP A 123 1.78 5.90 23.05
CA TRP A 123 0.62 5.53 23.86
C TRP A 123 -0.61 6.37 23.48
N VAL A 124 -0.43 7.67 23.21
CA VAL A 124 -1.53 8.52 22.72
C VAL A 124 -2.08 7.96 21.40
N ARG A 125 -1.24 7.57 20.44
CA ARG A 125 -1.70 6.93 19.17
C ARG A 125 -2.38 5.57 19.38
N GLN A 126 -1.91 4.78 20.35
CA GLN A 126 -2.54 3.49 20.71
C GLN A 126 -3.90 3.69 21.40
N LEU A 127 -4.07 4.76 22.17
CA LEU A 127 -5.29 5.07 22.91
C LEU A 127 -6.29 5.91 22.11
N THR A 128 -5.85 6.66 21.09
CA THR A 128 -6.73 7.52 20.26
C THR A 128 -7.56 6.75 19.23
N GLY A 129 -7.49 5.41 19.20
CA GLY A 129 -8.30 4.58 18.31
C GLY A 129 -7.94 4.66 16.81
N ALA A 130 -7.04 5.58 16.42
CA ALA A 130 -6.54 5.70 15.06
C ALA A 130 -5.91 4.38 14.56
N GLN A 131 -5.17 3.68 15.43
CA GLN A 131 -4.59 2.37 15.10
C GLN A 131 -5.67 1.30 14.86
N ALA A 132 -6.72 1.26 15.67
CA ALA A 132 -7.82 0.32 15.48
C ALA A 132 -8.56 0.59 14.16
N ARG A 133 -8.71 1.87 13.78
CA ARG A 133 -9.29 2.27 12.49
C ARG A 133 -8.42 1.85 11.31
N SER A 134 -7.11 2.13 11.37
CA SER A 134 -6.17 1.69 10.32
C SER A 134 -6.17 0.18 10.17
N LYS A 135 -6.23 -0.56 11.28
CA LYS A 135 -6.35 -2.02 11.26
C LYS A 135 -7.65 -2.49 10.62
N ALA A 136 -8.79 -1.87 10.94
CA ALA A 136 -10.07 -2.23 10.33
C ALA A 136 -10.08 -2.03 8.79
N VAL A 137 -9.44 -0.96 8.30
CA VAL A 137 -9.29 -0.72 6.85
C VAL A 137 -8.40 -1.80 6.22
N GLN A 138 -7.26 -2.11 6.84
CA GLN A 138 -6.35 -3.16 6.35
C GLN A 138 -7.03 -4.54 6.32
N ASP A 139 -7.77 -4.89 7.38
CA ASP A 139 -8.50 -6.16 7.48
C ASP A 139 -9.58 -6.25 6.38
N ALA A 140 -10.25 -5.15 6.03
CA ALA A 140 -11.24 -5.11 4.96
C ALA A 140 -10.60 -5.21 3.56
N VAL A 141 -9.45 -4.57 3.35
CA VAL A 141 -8.68 -4.69 2.10
C VAL A 141 -8.21 -6.13 1.90
N GLU A 142 -7.70 -6.76 2.96
CA GLU A 142 -7.25 -8.16 2.89
C GLU A 142 -8.41 -9.11 2.59
N ALA A 143 -9.56 -8.94 3.25
CA ALA A 143 -10.75 -9.71 2.93
C ALA A 143 -11.21 -9.52 1.48
N GLY A 144 -11.12 -8.30 0.95
CA GLY A 144 -11.37 -8.00 -0.46
C GLY A 144 -10.43 -8.75 -1.40
N ARG A 145 -9.12 -8.79 -1.10
CA ARG A 145 -8.13 -9.55 -1.88
C ARG A 145 -8.44 -11.05 -1.87
N LEU A 146 -8.76 -11.61 -0.71
CA LEU A 146 -9.17 -13.01 -0.56
C LEU A 146 -10.42 -13.32 -1.38
N ARG A 147 -11.42 -12.43 -1.34
CA ARG A 147 -12.65 -12.54 -2.13
C ARG A 147 -12.36 -12.55 -3.63
N ARG A 148 -11.54 -11.61 -4.12
CA ARG A 148 -11.13 -11.54 -5.53
C ARG A 148 -10.44 -12.82 -5.97
N ALA A 149 -9.46 -13.29 -5.19
CA ALA A 149 -8.72 -14.52 -5.50
C ALA A 149 -9.65 -15.74 -5.59
N PHE A 150 -10.60 -15.84 -4.66
CA PHE A 150 -11.61 -16.90 -4.67
C PHE A 150 -12.51 -16.83 -5.91
N LEU A 151 -13.01 -15.65 -6.27
CA LEU A 151 -13.84 -15.47 -7.47
C LEU A 151 -13.08 -15.85 -8.74
N LYS A 152 -11.82 -15.43 -8.87
CA LYS A 152 -10.95 -15.83 -10.00
C LYS A 152 -10.77 -17.34 -10.08
N GLY A 153 -10.58 -18.01 -8.94
CA GLY A 153 -10.50 -19.48 -8.88
C GLY A 153 -11.82 -20.17 -9.26
N LEU A 154 -12.96 -19.61 -8.87
CA LEU A 154 -14.27 -20.10 -9.30
C LEU A 154 -14.48 -19.93 -10.80
N GLY A 155 -14.09 -18.79 -11.37
CA GLY A 155 -14.18 -18.53 -12.80
C GLY A 155 -13.27 -19.44 -13.61
N MET A 156 -12.05 -19.72 -13.15
CA MET A 156 -11.18 -20.74 -13.78
C MET A 156 -11.85 -22.11 -13.83
N ARG A 157 -12.45 -22.55 -12.72
CA ARG A 157 -13.17 -23.83 -12.64
C ARG A 157 -14.39 -23.85 -13.57
N ALA A 158 -15.03 -22.71 -13.77
CA ALA A 158 -16.19 -22.56 -14.65
C ALA A 158 -15.81 -22.26 -16.12
N ASP A 159 -14.52 -22.28 -16.47
CA ASP A 159 -14.01 -21.94 -17.81
C ASP A 159 -14.44 -20.54 -18.29
N CYS A 160 -14.48 -19.58 -17.37
CA CYS A 160 -14.80 -18.19 -17.66
C CYS A 160 -13.61 -17.44 -18.25
N SER A 161 -13.87 -16.46 -19.12
CA SER A 161 -12.86 -15.51 -19.60
C SER A 161 -12.51 -14.47 -18.52
N PRO A 162 -11.32 -13.83 -18.57
CA PRO A 162 -11.04 -12.63 -17.79
C PRO A 162 -12.11 -11.55 -18.02
N PRO A 163 -12.51 -10.75 -17.00
CA PRO A 163 -11.91 -10.62 -15.66
C PRO A 163 -12.39 -11.65 -14.63
N ALA A 164 -13.32 -12.55 -14.99
CA ALA A 164 -13.83 -13.57 -14.07
C ALA A 164 -12.78 -14.65 -13.71
N SER A 165 -11.68 -14.72 -14.46
CA SER A 165 -10.51 -15.57 -14.24
C SER A 165 -9.23 -14.72 -14.20
N PRO A 166 -8.07 -15.28 -13.81
CA PRO A 166 -6.79 -14.57 -13.93
C PRO A 166 -6.50 -14.12 -15.36
N ALA A 167 -5.77 -13.03 -15.51
CA ALA A 167 -5.51 -12.40 -16.81
C ALA A 167 -4.83 -13.34 -17.84
N TRP A 168 -4.04 -14.31 -17.37
CA TRP A 168 -3.35 -15.29 -18.21
C TRP A 168 -4.22 -16.49 -18.61
N PHE A 169 -5.39 -16.67 -18.00
CA PHE A 169 -6.26 -17.82 -18.24
C PHE A 169 -6.96 -17.71 -19.60
N ARG A 170 -6.93 -18.80 -20.38
CA ARG A 170 -7.62 -18.91 -21.67
C ARG A 170 -8.68 -20.00 -21.60
N PRO A 171 -9.97 -19.67 -21.73
CA PRO A 171 -11.03 -20.68 -21.67
C PRO A 171 -10.98 -21.60 -22.89
N THR A 172 -11.39 -22.85 -22.67
CA THR A 172 -11.34 -23.92 -23.68
C THR A 172 -12.65 -24.12 -24.43
N GLY A 173 -13.77 -23.58 -23.92
CA GLY A 173 -15.12 -23.66 -24.51
C GLY A 173 -15.84 -22.31 -24.68
N ARG A 174 -17.13 -22.37 -25.03
CA ARG A 174 -18.00 -21.19 -25.21
C ARG A 174 -18.40 -20.67 -23.82
N SER A 175 -17.62 -19.74 -23.25
CA SER A 175 -17.65 -19.24 -21.84
C SER A 175 -18.91 -18.49 -21.37
N GLN A 176 -20.08 -18.79 -21.95
CA GLN A 176 -21.31 -17.98 -21.80
C GLN A 176 -22.31 -18.48 -20.74
N ARG A 177 -22.01 -19.50 -19.94
CA ARG A 177 -22.96 -19.97 -18.90
C ARG A 177 -22.63 -19.47 -17.50
#